data_AF-A0A920NFG2-F1
#
_entry.id   AF-A0A920NFG2-F1
#
_cell.length_a   1.000
_cell.length_b   1.000
_cell.length_c   1.000
_cell.angle_alpha   90.00
_cell.angle_beta   90.00
_cell.angle_gamma   90.00
#
_symmetry.space_group_name_H-M   'P 1'
#
loop_
_entity.id
_entity.type
_entity.pdbx_description
1 polymer ?
#
loop_
_entity_poly.entity_id
_entity_poly.type
_entity_poly.pdbx_seq_one_letter_code
_entity_poly.pdbx_strand_id
1 'polypeptide(L)' 'MTTKVDMDYLYDMITTSAAKARGLATHKLEVGSTASLVVLDVPTTIESLRFHRAPKYVINHGRIIAENGELVQ' A
#
# COMPACT_ATOMS: atom_id res chain seq x y z
N MET A 1 0.93 -23.32 -10.51
CA MET A 1 1.72 -22.17 -11.00
C MET A 1 0.97 -20.92 -10.60
N THR A 2 1.60 -20.00 -9.87
CA THR A 2 0.97 -18.73 -9.48
C THR A 2 1.12 -17.74 -10.63
N THR A 3 0.00 -17.24 -11.15
CA THR A 3 -0.01 -16.28 -12.26
C THR A 3 0.18 -14.85 -11.76
N LYS A 4 0.45 -13.90 -12.67
CA LYS A 4 0.47 -12.48 -12.34
C LYS A 4 -0.86 -12.01 -11.73
N VAL A 5 -1.98 -12.48 -12.29
CA VAL A 5 -3.32 -12.14 -11.81
C VAL A 5 -3.53 -12.60 -10.37
N ASP A 6 -3.06 -13.80 -10.02
CA ASP A 6 -3.14 -14.31 -8.64
C ASP A 6 -2.34 -13.43 -7.66
N MET A 7 -1.18 -12.90 -8.10
CA MET A 7 -0.36 -12.01 -7.27
C MET A 7 -1.01 -10.64 -7.08
N ASP A 8 -1.66 -10.10 -8.11
CA ASP A 8 -2.41 -8.85 -8.01
C ASP A 8 -3.60 -9.01 -7.06
N TYR A 9 -4.34 -10.12 -7.14
CA TYR A 9 -5.38 -10.46 -6.16
C TYR A 9 -4.84 -10.56 -4.74
N LEU A 10 -3.66 -11.16 -4.56
CA LEU A 10 -3.01 -11.24 -3.25
C LEU A 10 -2.67 -9.86 -2.69
N TYR A 11 -2.26 -8.93 -3.55
CA TYR A 11 -2.01 -7.54 -3.15
C TYR A 11 -3.30 -6.80 -2.79
N ASP A 12 -4.39 -7.03 -3.54
CA ASP A 12 -5.70 -6.47 -3.23
C ASP A 12 -6.26 -6.97 -1.89
N MET A 13 -5.97 -8.23 -1.53
CA MET A 13 -6.39 -8.82 -0.25
C MET A 13 -5.83 -8.05 0.96
N ILE A 14 -4.60 -7.54 0.88
CA ILE A 14 -3.96 -6.77 1.97
C ILE A 14 -4.19 -5.25 1.86
N THR A 15 -4.88 -4.77 0.81
CA THR A 15 -5.14 -3.34 0.57
C THR A 15 -6.63 -3.05 0.45
N THR A 16 -7.16 -2.99 -0.78
CA THR A 16 -8.52 -2.52 -1.08
C THR A 16 -9.60 -3.49 -0.57
N SER A 17 -9.35 -4.79 -0.62
CA SER A 17 -10.29 -5.80 -0.14
C SER A 17 -10.40 -5.78 1.38
N ALA A 18 -9.26 -5.66 2.08
CA ALA A 18 -9.24 -5.48 3.54
C ALA A 18 -9.96 -4.19 3.97
N ALA A 19 -9.73 -3.09 3.25
CA ALA A 19 -10.43 -1.84 3.52
C ALA A 19 -11.95 -1.95 3.32
N LYS A 20 -12.38 -2.59 2.22
CA LYS A 20 -13.79 -2.86 1.95
C LYS A 20 -14.42 -3.71 3.04
N ALA A 21 -13.75 -4.77 3.49
CA ALA A 21 -14.23 -5.63 4.59
C ALA A 21 -14.38 -4.86 5.91
N ARG A 22 -13.58 -3.82 6.12
CA ARG A 22 -13.67 -2.91 7.28
C ARG A 22 -14.68 -1.77 7.13
N GLY A 23 -15.37 -1.65 5.99
CA GLY A 23 -16.29 -0.54 5.71
C GLY A 23 -15.59 0.78 5.38
N LEU A 24 -14.29 0.77 5.07
CA LEU A 24 -13.52 1.96 4.69
C LEU A 24 -13.72 2.26 3.21
N ALA A 25 -14.82 2.95 2.88
CA ALA A 25 -15.20 3.22 1.49
C ALA A 25 -14.21 4.13 0.73
N THR A 26 -13.52 5.03 1.44
CA THR A 26 -12.61 6.04 0.87
C THR A 26 -11.12 5.64 0.93
N HIS A 27 -10.82 4.36 1.16
CA HIS A 27 -9.44 3.88 1.22
C HIS A 27 -8.93 3.45 -0.17
N LYS A 28 -8.83 4.43 -1.06
CA LYS A 28 -8.33 4.26 -2.43
C LYS A 28 -7.45 5.44 -2.82
N LEU A 29 -6.58 5.22 -3.80
CA LEU A 29 -5.78 6.27 -4.43
C LEU A 29 -6.61 6.97 -5.50
N GLU A 30 -7.53 7.82 -5.06
CA GLU A 30 -8.40 8.62 -5.92
C GLU A 30 -8.56 10.05 -5.38
N VAL A 31 -8.89 10.99 -6.27
CA VAL A 31 -9.11 12.40 -5.89
C VAL A 31 -10.29 12.48 -4.91
N GLY A 32 -10.08 13.15 -3.78
CA GLY A 32 -11.09 13.30 -2.71
C GLY A 32 -11.01 12.23 -1.62
N SER A 33 -10.21 11.17 -1.81
CA SER A 33 -9.92 10.19 -0.75
C SER A 33 -8.90 10.72 0.26
N THR A 34 -8.81 10.03 1.40
CA THR A 34 -7.84 10.40 2.44
C THR A 34 -6.43 10.20 1.91
N ALA A 35 -5.55 11.20 2.10
CA ALA A 35 -4.13 11.13 1.75
C ALA A 35 -3.34 10.22 2.70
N SER A 36 -3.74 8.95 2.80
CA SER A 36 -3.05 7.91 3.55
C SER A 36 -2.59 6.83 2.56
N LEU A 37 -1.29 6.80 2.27
CA LEU A 37 -0.70 5.93 1.27
C LEU A 37 0.73 5.52 1.65
N VAL A 38 1.23 4.49 0.98
CA VAL A 38 2.57 3.96 1.17
C VAL A 38 3.32 4.03 -0.15
N VAL A 39 4.55 4.53 -0.13
CA VAL A 39 5.45 4.59 -1.28
C VAL A 39 6.49 3.49 -1.14
N LEU A 40 6.62 2.66 -2.17
CA LEU A 40 7.55 1.54 -2.23
C LEU A 40 8.66 1.83 -3.24
N ASP A 41 9.90 1.43 -2.93
CA ASP A 41 11.06 1.60 -3.81
C ASP A 41 11.20 0.44 -4.82
N VAL A 42 10.08 0.05 -5.41
CA VAL A 42 9.98 -1.00 -6.44
C VAL A 42 8.91 -0.62 -7.46
N PRO A 43 9.07 -0.99 -8.75
CA PRO A 43 8.16 -0.53 -9.79
C PRO A 43 6.83 -1.31 -9.86
N THR A 44 6.72 -2.48 -9.24
CA THR A 44 5.50 -3.31 -9.32
C THR A 44 5.05 -3.92 -7.99
N THR A 45 3.75 -4.22 -7.89
CA THR A 45 3.11 -4.94 -6.77
C THR A 45 3.69 -6.34 -6.57
N ILE A 46 4.09 -7.00 -7.65
CA ILE A 46 4.73 -8.33 -7.57
C ILE A 46 6.11 -8.22 -6.93
N GLU A 47 6.89 -7.19 -7.29
CA GLU A 47 8.21 -6.96 -6.70
C GLU A 47 8.12 -6.52 -5.25
N SER A 48 7.07 -5.80 -4.85
CA SER A 48 6.88 -5.44 -3.45
C SER A 48 6.66 -6.67 -2.57
N LEU A 49 5.85 -7.63 -3.05
CA LEU A 49 5.67 -8.92 -2.39
C LEU A 49 6.95 -9.77 -2.40
N ARG A 50 7.70 -9.76 -3.51
CA ARG A 50 8.93 -10.55 -3.66
C ARG A 50 10.06 -10.08 -2.75
N PHE A 51 10.35 -8.77 -2.77
CA PHE A 51 11.50 -8.21 -2.07
C PHE A 51 11.19 -7.80 -0.65
N HIS A 52 9.90 -7.56 -0.32
CA HIS A 52 9.43 -7.24 1.01
C HIS A 52 10.29 -6.19 1.74
N ARG A 53 10.76 -5.19 0.97
CA ARG A 53 11.61 -4.11 1.48
C ARG A 53 10.79 -3.19 2.37
N ALA A 54 11.47 -2.50 3.29
CA ALA A 54 10.85 -1.42 4.04
C ALA A 54 10.24 -0.38 3.08
N PRO A 55 9.06 0.18 3.41
CA PRO A 55 8.51 1.28 2.65
C PRO A 55 9.46 2.48 2.62
N LYS A 56 9.54 3.15 1.47
CA LYS A 56 10.33 4.37 1.32
C LYS A 56 9.68 5.52 2.07
N TYR A 57 8.37 5.66 1.95
CA TYR A 57 7.57 6.63 2.69
C TYR A 57 6.26 6.03 3.15
N VAL A 58 5.84 6.39 4.35
CA VAL A 58 4.47 6.16 4.84
C VAL A 58 3.84 7.52 5.09
N ILE A 59 2.73 7.78 4.39
CA ILE A 59 1.99 9.03 4.47
C ILE A 59 0.67 8.73 5.16
N ASN A 60 0.33 9.52 6.17
CA ASN A 60 -0.94 9.45 6.87
C ASN A 60 -1.56 10.85 6.97
N HIS A 61 -2.80 10.99 6.51
CA HIS A 61 -3.52 12.28 6.45
C HIS A 61 -2.69 13.42 5.83
N GLY A 62 -1.91 13.12 4.80
CA GLY A 62 -1.08 14.09 4.09
C GLY A 62 0.26 14.43 4.77
N ARG A 63 0.63 13.75 5.86
CA ARG A 63 1.93 13.91 6.54
C ARG A 63 2.77 12.66 6.39
N ILE A 64 4.07 12.82 6.14
CA ILE A 64 5.02 11.72 6.19
C ILE A 64 5.21 11.35 7.66
N ILE A 65 4.90 10.10 8.02
CA ILE A 65 5.05 9.57 9.37
C ILE A 65 6.19 8.55 9.49
N ALA A 66 6.65 8.01 8.37
CA ALA A 66 7.82 7.14 8.32
C ALA A 66 8.58 7.31 7.01
N GLU A 67 9.91 7.21 7.08
CA GLU A 67 10.82 7.21 5.94
C GLU A 67 11.79 6.03 6.06
N ASN A 68 11.98 5.29 4.97
CA ASN A 68 12.85 4.11 4.90
C ASN A 68 12.65 3.07 6.02
N GLY A 69 11.42 2.95 6.54
CA GLY A 69 11.06 2.04 7.62
C GLY A 69 11.22 2.60 9.04
N GLU A 70 11.67 3.83 9.21
CA GLU A 70 11.80 4.50 10.50
C GLU A 70 10.74 5.58 10.67
N LEU A 71 10.18 5.70 11.88
CA LEU A 71 9.19 6.74 12.18
C LEU A 71 9.84 8.12 12.19
N VAL A 72 9.20 9.09 11.55
CA VAL A 72 9.59 10.49 11.62
C VAL A 72 9.04 11.07 12.92
N GLN A 73 9.93 11.60 13.78
CA GLN A 73 9.57 12.24 15.06
C GLN A 73 8.80 13.55 14.88
#